data_AF-E1Z6F0-F1
#
_entry.id   AF-E1Z6F0-F1
#
_cell.length_a   1.000
_cell.length_b   1.000
_cell.length_c   1.000
_cell.angle_alpha   90.00
_cell.angle_beta   90.00
_cell.angle_gamma   90.00
#
_symmetry.space_group_name_H-M   'P 1'
#
loop_
_entity.id
_entity.type
_entity.pdbx_description
1 polymer ?
#
loop_
_entity_poly.entity_id
_entity_poly.type
_entity_poly.pdbx_seq_one_letter_code
_entity_poly.pdbx_strand_id
1 'polypeptide(L)'
;SLIEKMLPEELLLHIFQRLPIASLAAAQLACRQWRLVGATQLLWRRACREAFFTSTMDQNASLVKQQYRGCWKRMLLERPHLRFDGIYVSRNTYLRQGIVEWSVKNAVHLVLYFRYLCFFPDGSFAYRTSPEPLSRVYRSLATPPSHPRQQQRSRAGGKDAEHGERVWTAMRYDPRSPTEIRSRLRLRSTAPGANNRLDIQAIVSWDREEGQALPMMGERDLQPDEEAAEGAELQQHRRGMSTYVFVPFEQVHTHMLNLPVSQMDMFIPG
;
A
#
# COMPACT_ATOMS: atom_id res chain seq x y z
N SER A 1 42.12 -6.66 8.46
CA SER A 1 41.79 -5.85 7.27
C SER A 1 40.31 -5.54 7.28
N LEU A 2 39.88 -4.35 6.85
CA LEU A 2 38.45 -4.02 6.73
C LEU A 2 37.85 -4.85 5.58
N ILE A 3 36.66 -5.43 5.80
CA ILE A 3 36.04 -6.37 4.86
C ILE A 3 35.85 -5.78 3.46
N GLU A 4 35.63 -4.46 3.38
CA GLU A 4 35.49 -3.69 2.15
C GLU A 4 36.74 -3.69 1.26
N LYS A 5 37.94 -3.85 1.85
CA LYS A 5 39.22 -3.96 1.12
C LYS A 5 39.54 -5.39 0.72
N MET A 6 38.78 -6.36 1.21
CA MET A 6 38.99 -7.79 0.94
C MET A 6 38.12 -8.31 -0.20
N LEU A 7 37.09 -7.56 -0.62
CA LEU A 7 36.16 -7.91 -1.68
C LEU A 7 36.33 -6.96 -2.88
N PRO A 8 36.58 -7.50 -4.09
CA PRO A 8 36.48 -6.75 -5.33
C PRO A 8 35.10 -6.10 -5.50
N GLU A 9 35.04 -4.99 -6.25
CA GLU A 9 33.80 -4.24 -6.46
C GLU A 9 32.72 -5.08 -7.17
N GLU A 10 33.11 -6.01 -8.03
CA GLU A 10 32.23 -6.92 -8.74
C GLU A 10 31.52 -7.87 -7.78
N LEU A 11 32.22 -8.36 -6.75
CA LEU A 11 31.62 -9.21 -5.71
C LEU A 11 30.69 -8.39 -4.81
N LEU A 12 31.08 -7.17 -4.45
CA LEU A 12 30.19 -6.25 -3.71
C LEU A 12 28.92 -5.94 -4.50
N LEU A 13 29.03 -5.70 -5.81
CA LEU A 13 27.88 -5.49 -6.68
C LEU A 13 26.96 -6.72 -6.71
N HIS A 14 27.52 -7.93 -6.81
CA HIS A 14 26.75 -9.17 -6.74
C HIS A 14 26.06 -9.39 -5.39
N ILE A 15 26.68 -8.97 -4.29
CA ILE A 15 26.04 -9.00 -2.96
C ILE A 15 24.89 -7.99 -2.94
N PHE A 16 25.13 -6.75 -3.37
CA PHE A 16 24.15 -5.67 -3.37
C PHE A 16 22.94 -5.96 -4.28
N GLN A 17 23.14 -6.70 -5.38
CA GLN A 17 22.04 -7.16 -6.23
C GLN A 17 21.03 -8.04 -5.50
N ARG A 18 21.40 -8.67 -4.39
CA ARG A 18 20.52 -9.55 -3.59
C ARG A 18 19.87 -8.84 -2.41
N LEU A 19 20.26 -7.60 -2.13
CA LEU A 19 19.69 -6.83 -1.03
C LEU A 19 18.34 -6.21 -1.42
N PRO A 20 17.35 -6.19 -0.51
CA PRO A 20 16.19 -5.31 -0.64
C PRO A 20 16.62 -3.84 -0.77
N ILE A 21 15.79 -3.01 -1.40
CA ILE A 21 16.10 -1.59 -1.67
C ILE A 21 16.43 -0.83 -0.37
N ALA A 22 15.69 -1.09 0.71
CA ALA A 22 15.95 -0.47 2.01
C ALA A 22 17.34 -0.83 2.57
N SER A 23 17.72 -2.11 2.49
CA SER A 23 19.04 -2.59 2.90
C SER A 23 20.15 -2.04 2.01
N LEU A 24 19.91 -1.94 0.70
CA LEU A 24 20.83 -1.32 -0.25
C LEU A 24 21.05 0.18 0.04
N ALA A 25 20.00 0.90 0.42
CA ALA A 25 20.09 2.29 0.83
C ALA A 25 20.89 2.44 2.13
N ALA A 26 20.66 1.57 3.12
CA ALA A 26 21.43 1.52 4.36
C ALA A 26 22.92 1.19 4.12
N ALA A 27 23.21 0.24 3.22
CA ALA A 27 24.58 -0.11 2.85
C ALA A 27 25.37 1.09 2.27
N GLN A 28 24.73 1.97 1.50
CA GLN A 28 25.37 3.19 0.97
C GLN A 28 25.74 4.22 2.07
N LEU A 29 25.22 4.07 3.29
CA LEU A 29 25.55 4.90 4.43
C LEU A 29 26.75 4.35 5.23
N ALA A 30 27.15 3.10 5.02
CA ALA A 30 28.19 2.45 5.80
C ALA A 30 29.60 3.04 5.52
N CYS A 31 29.99 3.14 4.26
CA CYS A 31 31.29 3.69 3.87
C CYS A 31 31.29 4.27 2.44
N ARG A 32 32.38 4.96 2.06
CA ARG A 32 32.52 5.60 0.74
C ARG A 32 32.47 4.59 -0.42
N GLN A 33 33.14 3.45 -0.28
CA GLN A 33 33.18 2.43 -1.33
C GLN A 33 31.78 1.84 -1.56
N TRP A 34 31.06 1.50 -0.50
CA TRP A 34 29.70 0.98 -0.59
C TRP A 34 28.72 2.02 -1.14
N ARG A 35 28.92 3.30 -0.84
CA ARG A 35 28.17 4.40 -1.46
C ARG A 35 28.36 4.43 -2.98
N LEU A 36 29.59 4.26 -3.46
CA LEU A 36 29.92 4.28 -4.88
C LEU A 36 29.34 3.04 -5.59
N VAL A 37 29.64 1.84 -5.08
CA VAL A 37 29.13 0.58 -5.66
C VAL A 37 27.59 0.53 -5.62
N GLY A 38 26.98 0.96 -4.51
CA GLY A 38 25.53 1.02 -4.35
C GLY A 38 24.84 2.07 -5.21
N ALA A 39 25.58 3.05 -5.75
CA ALA A 39 25.05 4.03 -6.71
C ALA A 39 24.98 3.49 -8.15
N THR A 40 25.48 2.27 -8.40
CA THR A 40 25.48 1.64 -9.73
C THR A 40 24.07 1.54 -10.32
N GLN A 41 23.89 2.04 -11.55
CA GLN A 41 22.58 2.13 -12.22
C GLN A 41 21.87 0.78 -12.38
N LEU A 42 22.62 -0.32 -12.53
CA LEU A 42 22.05 -1.67 -12.66
C LEU A 42 21.22 -2.09 -11.43
N LEU A 43 21.65 -1.71 -10.22
CA LEU A 43 20.93 -2.02 -8.98
C LEU A 43 19.57 -1.32 -8.96
N TRP A 44 19.56 -0.04 -9.32
CA TRP A 44 18.35 0.79 -9.33
C TRP A 44 17.43 0.48 -10.52
N ARG A 45 17.99 0.05 -11.66
CA ARG A 45 17.21 -0.43 -12.81
C ARG A 45 16.38 -1.65 -12.44
N ARG A 46 16.95 -2.59 -11.68
CA ARG A 46 16.22 -3.73 -11.14
C ARG A 46 15.10 -3.28 -10.18
N ALA A 47 15.41 -2.38 -9.25
CA ALA A 47 14.44 -1.84 -8.31
C ALA A 47 13.26 -1.16 -9.02
N CYS A 48 13.52 -0.34 -10.06
CA CYS A 48 12.48 0.27 -10.88
C CYS A 48 11.61 -0.76 -11.60
N ARG A 49 12.16 -1.89 -12.04
CA ARG A 49 11.38 -2.97 -12.65
C ARG A 49 10.36 -3.56 -11.68
N GLU A 50 10.77 -3.75 -10.43
CA GLU A 50 9.93 -4.30 -9.38
C GLU A 50 8.88 -3.29 -8.91
N ALA A 51 9.24 -2.00 -8.81
CA ALA A 51 8.35 -0.91 -8.43
C ALA A 51 7.31 -0.55 -9.52
N PHE A 52 7.73 -0.47 -10.78
CA PHE A 52 6.89 -0.03 -11.90
C PHE A 52 6.51 -1.21 -12.79
N PHE A 53 5.92 -2.25 -12.19
CA PHE A 53 5.61 -3.52 -12.85
C PHE A 53 4.61 -3.38 -14.02
N THR A 54 3.82 -2.32 -14.05
CA THR A 54 2.85 -2.01 -15.13
C THR A 54 3.50 -1.46 -16.39
N SER A 55 4.74 -0.95 -16.30
CA SER A 55 5.46 -0.34 -17.42
C SER A 55 6.58 -1.26 -17.90
N THR A 56 6.80 -1.36 -19.21
CA THR A 56 7.93 -2.13 -19.75
C THR A 56 9.26 -1.47 -19.41
N MET A 57 10.34 -2.25 -19.43
CA MET A 57 11.68 -1.73 -19.18
C MET A 57 12.12 -0.69 -20.22
N ASP A 58 11.65 -0.79 -21.46
CA ASP A 58 11.99 0.16 -22.53
C ASP A 58 11.23 1.48 -22.38
N GLN A 59 9.97 1.43 -21.97
CA GLN A 59 9.21 2.62 -21.56
C GLN A 59 9.90 3.32 -20.39
N ASN A 60 10.25 2.56 -19.34
CA ASN A 60 10.96 3.10 -18.18
C ASN A 60 12.33 3.69 -18.56
N ALA A 61 13.10 3.02 -19.43
CA ALA A 61 14.39 3.53 -19.88
C ALA A 61 14.28 4.85 -20.66
N SER A 62 13.22 5.00 -21.44
CA SER A 62 12.92 6.23 -22.18
C SER A 62 12.58 7.37 -21.21
N LEU A 63 11.71 7.11 -20.22
CA LEU A 63 11.37 8.06 -19.15
C LEU A 63 12.60 8.47 -18.34
N VAL A 64 13.47 7.53 -17.97
CA VAL A 64 14.71 7.82 -17.23
C VAL A 64 15.59 8.82 -17.96
N LYS A 65 15.76 8.67 -19.27
CA LYS A 65 16.52 9.61 -20.10
C LYS A 65 15.85 10.98 -20.19
N GLN A 66 14.54 11.01 -20.44
CA GLN A 66 13.80 12.25 -20.70
C GLN A 66 13.54 13.08 -19.45
N GLN A 67 13.16 12.46 -18.34
CA GLN A 67 12.63 13.16 -17.15
C GLN A 67 13.57 13.05 -15.93
N TYR A 68 14.39 12.00 -15.85
CA TYR A 68 15.20 11.70 -14.66
C TYR A 68 16.72 11.80 -14.91
N ARG A 69 17.13 12.55 -15.93
CA ARG A 69 18.54 12.82 -16.28
C ARG A 69 19.40 11.56 -16.43
N GLY A 70 18.81 10.48 -16.94
CA GLY A 70 19.50 9.21 -17.11
C GLY A 70 19.72 8.41 -15.81
N CYS A 71 19.12 8.82 -14.68
CA CYS A 71 19.34 8.20 -13.37
C CYS A 71 18.13 7.38 -12.89
N TRP A 72 18.30 6.05 -12.83
CA TRP A 72 17.28 5.12 -12.34
C TRP A 72 16.94 5.34 -10.85
N LYS A 73 17.96 5.61 -10.02
CA LYS A 73 17.76 5.94 -8.60
C LYS A 73 16.82 7.13 -8.44
N ARG A 74 17.01 8.16 -9.27
CA ARG A 74 16.19 9.37 -9.25
C ARG A 74 14.74 9.07 -9.62
N MET A 75 14.52 8.30 -10.68
CA MET A 75 13.17 7.84 -11.05
C MET A 75 12.48 7.10 -9.91
N LEU A 76 13.16 6.17 -9.25
CA LEU A 76 12.58 5.42 -8.14
C LEU A 76 12.16 6.33 -6.96
N LEU A 77 12.94 7.37 -6.67
CA LEU A 77 12.66 8.29 -5.57
C LEU A 77 11.59 9.34 -5.91
N GLU A 78 11.53 9.80 -7.17
CA GLU A 78 10.66 10.90 -7.58
C GLU A 78 9.32 10.42 -8.15
N ARG A 79 9.25 9.25 -8.80
CA ARG A 79 8.01 8.70 -9.36
C ARG A 79 7.23 7.91 -8.28
N PRO A 80 5.99 8.31 -7.96
CA PRO A 80 5.13 7.53 -7.06
C PRO A 80 4.92 6.12 -7.58
N HIS A 81 4.93 5.14 -6.67
CA HIS A 81 4.61 3.75 -6.94
C HIS A 81 4.05 3.07 -5.69
N LEU A 82 3.20 2.06 -5.89
CA LEU A 82 2.82 1.13 -4.82
C LEU A 82 4.03 0.34 -4.29
N ARG A 83 3.95 -0.01 -3.01
CA ARG A 83 4.96 -0.80 -2.32
C ARG A 83 4.41 -2.20 -2.05
N PHE A 84 5.22 -3.21 -2.36
CA PHE A 84 4.87 -4.63 -2.21
C PHE A 84 5.62 -5.32 -1.06
N ASP A 85 6.51 -4.59 -0.39
CA ASP A 85 7.35 -5.06 0.71
C ASP A 85 6.74 -4.81 2.09
N GLY A 86 5.42 -4.62 2.17
CA GLY A 86 4.74 -4.31 3.43
C GLY A 86 3.23 -4.13 3.28
N ILE A 87 2.64 -3.50 4.30
CA ILE A 87 1.19 -3.33 4.44
C ILE A 87 0.87 -1.86 4.70
N TYR A 88 -0.13 -1.34 4.01
CA TYR A 88 -0.75 -0.06 4.32
C TYR A 88 -1.79 -0.23 5.42
N VAL A 89 -1.64 0.50 6.52
CA VAL A 89 -2.44 0.35 7.74
C VAL A 89 -3.13 1.66 8.11
N SER A 90 -4.45 1.62 8.24
CA SER A 90 -5.26 2.73 8.75
C SER A 90 -5.76 2.35 10.15
N ARG A 91 -5.25 3.02 11.19
CA ARG A 91 -5.70 2.86 12.57
C ARG A 91 -6.82 3.85 12.85
N ASN A 92 -7.96 3.35 13.32
CA ASN A 92 -9.17 4.14 13.50
C ASN A 92 -9.72 3.95 14.91
N THR A 93 -9.98 5.06 15.59
CA THR A 93 -10.62 5.07 16.90
C THR A 93 -11.90 5.91 16.84
N TYR A 94 -12.95 5.45 17.51
CA TYR A 94 -14.18 6.23 17.69
C TYR A 94 -14.84 5.94 19.03
N LEU A 95 -15.62 6.91 19.52
CA LEU A 95 -16.40 6.77 20.74
C LEU A 95 -17.77 6.18 20.41
N ARG A 96 -18.12 5.08 21.08
CA ARG A 96 -19.45 4.45 21.03
C ARG A 96 -20.12 4.62 22.38
N GLN A 97 -21.36 5.09 22.40
CA GLN A 97 -22.15 5.13 23.63
C GLN A 97 -22.48 3.69 24.07
N GLY A 98 -22.23 3.39 25.35
CA GLY A 98 -22.58 2.15 26.01
C GLY A 98 -24.05 2.15 26.46
N ILE A 99 -24.53 0.98 26.87
CA ILE A 99 -25.86 0.84 27.47
C ILE A 99 -25.78 1.40 28.89
N VAL A 100 -26.73 2.27 29.25
CA VAL A 100 -26.84 2.82 30.60
C VAL A 100 -27.46 1.74 31.50
N GLU A 101 -26.65 1.11 32.34
CA GLU A 101 -27.14 0.33 33.47
C GLU A 101 -27.29 1.23 34.71
N TRP A 102 -28.23 0.88 35.59
CA TRP A 102 -28.82 1.70 36.66
C TRP A 102 -27.83 2.49 37.56
N SER A 103 -26.54 2.13 37.60
CA SER A 103 -25.50 2.78 38.41
C SER A 103 -24.51 3.67 37.64
N VAL A 104 -24.44 3.60 36.29
CA VAL A 104 -23.46 4.35 35.48
C VAL A 104 -24.17 5.23 34.46
N LYS A 105 -24.26 6.52 34.75
CA LYS A 105 -24.72 7.52 33.77
C LYS A 105 -23.61 7.73 32.73
N ASN A 106 -23.93 7.54 31.45
CA ASN A 106 -23.08 7.83 30.28
C ASN A 106 -21.81 6.94 30.13
N ALA A 107 -21.97 5.62 30.11
CA ALA A 107 -20.87 4.73 29.68
C ALA A 107 -20.46 5.04 28.23
N VAL A 108 -19.17 5.23 27.96
CA VAL A 108 -18.62 5.44 26.61
C VAL A 108 -17.49 4.45 26.37
N HIS A 109 -17.51 3.76 25.24
CA HIS A 109 -16.49 2.82 24.81
C HIS A 109 -15.64 3.44 23.71
N LEU A 110 -14.34 3.52 23.93
CA LEU A 110 -13.39 3.86 22.88
C LEU A 110 -13.10 2.60 22.06
N VAL A 111 -13.65 2.55 20.85
CA VAL A 111 -13.50 1.41 19.93
C VAL A 111 -12.30 1.66 19.04
N LEU A 112 -11.38 0.69 19.00
CA LEU A 112 -10.23 0.66 18.09
C LEU A 112 -10.45 -0.41 17.03
N TYR A 113 -10.21 -0.05 15.78
CA TYR A 113 -10.12 -1.00 14.69
C TYR A 113 -9.10 -0.54 13.65
N PHE A 114 -8.68 -1.48 12.82
CA PHE A 114 -7.72 -1.27 11.77
C PHE A 114 -8.29 -1.69 10.43
N ARG A 115 -7.88 -1.00 9.38
CA ARG A 115 -8.01 -1.46 7.99
C ARG A 115 -6.63 -1.66 7.42
N TYR A 116 -6.50 -2.76 6.69
CA TYR A 116 -5.23 -3.20 6.13
C TYR A 116 -5.37 -3.39 4.62
N LEU A 117 -4.41 -2.87 3.86
CA LEU A 117 -4.26 -3.07 2.42
C LEU A 117 -2.86 -3.61 2.14
N CYS A 118 -2.78 -4.75 1.47
CA CYS A 118 -1.52 -5.35 1.01
C CYS A 118 -1.61 -5.55 -0.50
N PHE A 119 -0.76 -4.86 -1.26
CA PHE A 119 -0.73 -4.92 -2.73
C PHE A 119 0.28 -5.95 -3.20
N PHE A 120 0.09 -6.46 -4.42
CA PHE A 120 0.96 -7.45 -5.04
C PHE A 120 1.33 -7.05 -6.48
N PRO A 121 2.50 -7.49 -6.99
CA PRO A 121 2.95 -7.15 -8.35
C PRO A 121 2.08 -7.72 -9.49
N ASP A 122 1.06 -8.52 -9.20
CA ASP A 122 0.10 -9.02 -10.19
C ASP A 122 -1.12 -8.10 -10.36
N GLY A 123 -1.15 -6.95 -9.67
CA GLY A 123 -2.29 -6.03 -9.64
C GLY A 123 -3.47 -6.56 -8.80
N SER A 124 -3.20 -7.51 -7.91
CA SER A 124 -4.13 -7.92 -6.87
C SER A 124 -3.78 -7.27 -5.53
N PHE A 125 -4.78 -7.17 -4.66
CA PHE A 125 -4.57 -6.77 -3.28
C PHE A 125 -5.40 -7.58 -2.29
N ALA A 126 -4.92 -7.66 -1.06
CA ALA A 126 -5.66 -8.20 0.08
C ALA A 126 -6.14 -7.06 0.99
N TYR A 127 -7.40 -7.12 1.39
CA TYR A 127 -8.03 -6.20 2.33
C TYR A 127 -8.57 -6.90 3.55
N ARG A 128 -8.40 -6.29 4.73
CA ARG A 128 -8.98 -6.78 5.98
C ARG A 128 -9.34 -5.62 6.89
N THR A 129 -10.50 -5.72 7.52
CA THR A 129 -10.85 -4.90 8.68
C THR A 129 -10.79 -5.77 9.93
N SER A 130 -10.14 -5.33 10.99
CA SER A 130 -9.99 -6.12 12.22
C SER A 130 -9.75 -5.24 13.45
N PRO A 131 -10.24 -5.62 14.64
CA PRO A 131 -9.81 -5.00 15.90
C PRO A 131 -8.40 -5.43 16.33
N GLU A 132 -7.87 -6.52 15.75
CA GLU A 132 -6.55 -7.04 16.09
C GLU A 132 -5.43 -6.16 15.49
N PRO A 133 -4.31 -5.96 16.21
CA PRO A 133 -3.17 -5.18 15.74
C PRO A 133 -2.42 -5.88 14.59
N LEU A 134 -1.58 -5.10 13.91
CA LEU A 134 -0.84 -5.51 12.72
C LEU A 134 -0.05 -6.81 12.93
N SER A 135 0.65 -6.93 14.07
CA SER A 135 1.48 -8.08 14.42
C SER A 135 0.72 -9.43 14.43
N ARG A 136 -0.61 -9.40 14.65
CA ARG A 136 -1.46 -10.59 14.66
C ARG A 136 -2.09 -10.91 13.31
N VAL A 137 -2.29 -9.92 12.45
CA VAL A 137 -3.03 -10.10 11.19
C VAL A 137 -2.14 -10.22 9.95
N TYR A 138 -0.91 -9.70 9.97
CA TYR A 138 -0.09 -9.53 8.77
C TYR A 138 0.11 -10.82 7.97
N ARG A 139 0.29 -11.97 8.63
CA ARG A 139 0.48 -13.27 7.96
C ARG A 139 -0.69 -13.64 7.06
N SER A 140 -1.90 -13.29 7.48
CA SER A 140 -3.10 -13.55 6.68
C SER A 140 -3.18 -12.65 5.43
N LEU A 141 -2.44 -11.55 5.39
CA LEU A 141 -2.44 -10.56 4.32
C LEU A 141 -1.21 -10.66 3.41
N ALA A 142 -0.12 -11.28 3.87
CA ALA A 142 1.15 -11.33 3.15
C ALA A 142 1.16 -12.25 1.92
N THR A 143 0.07 -12.97 1.67
CA THR A 143 -0.06 -13.86 0.51
C THR A 143 -1.16 -13.33 -0.41
N PRO A 144 -0.93 -13.32 -1.74
CA PRO A 144 -1.95 -12.96 -2.71
C PRO A 144 -3.27 -13.72 -2.47
N PRO A 145 -4.44 -13.13 -2.82
CA PRO A 145 -5.70 -13.85 -2.85
C PRO A 145 -5.68 -15.03 -3.83
N SER A 146 -5.26 -16.21 -3.38
CA SER A 146 -5.29 -17.46 -4.16
C SER A 146 -6.70 -18.03 -4.19
N HIS A 147 -7.38 -17.91 -5.34
CA HIS A 147 -8.75 -18.34 -5.62
C HIS A 147 -9.86 -17.78 -4.71
N PRO A 148 -11.03 -17.41 -5.26
CA PRO A 148 -12.15 -16.85 -4.49
C PRO A 148 -12.70 -17.78 -3.39
N ARG A 149 -12.36 -19.09 -3.43
CA ARG A 149 -12.81 -20.10 -2.45
C ARG A 149 -12.03 -20.10 -1.13
N GLN A 150 -10.87 -19.44 -1.05
CA GLN A 150 -10.08 -19.31 0.20
C GLN A 150 -10.33 -17.98 0.95
N GLN A 151 -11.36 -17.22 0.57
CA GLN A 151 -11.78 -16.05 1.36
C GLN A 151 -12.29 -16.50 2.73
N GLN A 152 -11.40 -16.45 3.72
CA GLN A 152 -11.81 -16.43 5.13
C GLN A 152 -12.76 -15.24 5.33
N ARG A 153 -13.78 -15.40 6.19
CA ARG A 153 -14.88 -14.46 6.48
C ARG A 153 -14.49 -12.98 6.77
N SER A 154 -13.22 -12.63 6.82
CA SER A 154 -12.72 -11.28 7.13
C SER A 154 -11.61 -10.78 6.21
N ARG A 155 -11.25 -11.52 5.15
CA ARG A 155 -10.23 -11.15 4.16
C ARG A 155 -10.88 -11.09 2.78
N ALA A 156 -10.93 -9.88 2.21
CA ALA A 156 -11.35 -9.66 0.84
C ALA A 156 -10.12 -9.63 -0.08
N GLY A 157 -10.30 -10.12 -1.30
CA GLY A 157 -9.33 -9.96 -2.38
C GLY A 157 -9.93 -9.07 -3.46
N GLY A 158 -9.10 -8.24 -4.08
CA GLY A 158 -9.53 -7.35 -5.13
C GLY A 158 -8.45 -7.12 -6.18
N LYS A 159 -8.76 -6.26 -7.15
CA LYS A 159 -7.81 -5.80 -8.16
C LYS A 159 -7.51 -4.33 -7.93
N ASP A 160 -6.28 -3.94 -8.22
CA ASP A 160 -5.84 -2.55 -8.20
C ASP A 160 -5.40 -2.08 -9.58
N ALA A 161 -5.41 -0.76 -9.73
CA ALA A 161 -4.83 -0.07 -10.86
C ALA A 161 -4.09 1.16 -10.33
N GLU A 162 -2.94 1.47 -10.91
CA GLU A 162 -2.10 2.60 -10.52
C GLU A 162 -1.75 3.45 -11.74
N HIS A 163 -1.96 4.77 -11.60
CA HIS A 163 -1.53 5.75 -12.59
C HIS A 163 -0.97 6.99 -11.89
N GLY A 164 0.35 7.16 -11.97
CA GLY A 164 1.04 8.23 -11.25
C GLY A 164 0.85 8.10 -9.74
N GLU A 165 0.35 9.16 -9.10
CA GLU A 165 0.02 9.14 -7.66
C GLU A 165 -1.37 8.55 -7.34
N ARG A 166 -2.16 8.18 -8.34
CA ARG A 166 -3.55 7.72 -8.14
C ARG A 166 -3.60 6.21 -8.14
N VAL A 167 -4.33 5.66 -7.17
CA VAL A 167 -4.54 4.22 -7.01
C VAL A 167 -6.03 3.95 -6.90
N TRP A 168 -6.52 3.02 -7.69
CA TRP A 168 -7.91 2.55 -7.63
C TRP A 168 -7.94 1.12 -7.15
N THR A 169 -8.91 0.80 -6.31
CA THR A 169 -9.10 -0.56 -5.80
C THR A 169 -10.55 -0.97 -5.97
N ALA A 170 -10.78 -2.20 -6.43
CA ALA A 170 -12.11 -2.81 -6.49
C ALA A 170 -12.09 -4.17 -5.79
N MET A 171 -13.00 -4.37 -4.83
CA MET A 171 -13.11 -5.63 -4.08
C MET A 171 -14.55 -5.97 -3.73
N ARG A 172 -14.82 -7.25 -3.50
CA ARG A 172 -16.08 -7.73 -2.91
C ARG A 172 -15.80 -8.25 -1.51
N TYR A 173 -16.53 -7.74 -0.52
CA TYR A 173 -16.34 -8.15 0.87
C TYR A 173 -16.89 -9.57 1.10
N ASP A 174 -18.05 -9.87 0.53
CA ASP A 174 -18.62 -11.20 0.42
C ASP A 174 -18.62 -11.61 -1.06
N PRO A 175 -17.94 -12.71 -1.45
CA PRO A 175 -17.96 -13.18 -2.84
C PRO A 175 -19.33 -13.65 -3.32
N ARG A 176 -20.33 -13.74 -2.44
CA ARG A 176 -21.73 -13.99 -2.79
C ARG A 176 -22.54 -12.71 -2.98
N SER A 177 -22.07 -11.58 -2.45
CA SER A 177 -22.78 -10.30 -2.57
C SER A 177 -22.55 -9.65 -3.94
N PRO A 178 -23.59 -9.11 -4.60
CA PRO A 178 -23.42 -8.33 -5.84
C PRO A 178 -22.69 -7.00 -5.60
N THR A 179 -22.59 -6.56 -4.34
CA THR A 179 -21.96 -5.29 -3.97
C THR A 179 -20.44 -5.35 -4.08
N GLU A 180 -19.89 -4.50 -4.94
CA GLU A 180 -18.47 -4.22 -5.06
C GLU A 180 -18.14 -2.90 -4.34
N ILE A 181 -17.09 -2.92 -3.53
CA ILE A 181 -16.54 -1.73 -2.89
C ILE A 181 -15.38 -1.23 -3.75
N ARG A 182 -15.52 0.00 -4.23
CA ARG A 182 -14.48 0.71 -4.98
C ARG A 182 -13.91 1.83 -4.14
N SER A 183 -12.60 2.04 -4.22
CA SER A 183 -11.95 3.17 -3.58
C SER A 183 -11.03 3.90 -4.54
N ARG A 184 -11.05 5.23 -4.47
CA ARG A 184 -10.06 6.12 -5.08
C ARG A 184 -9.10 6.58 -4.01
N LEU A 185 -7.83 6.28 -4.20
CA LEU A 185 -6.75 6.51 -3.25
C LEU A 185 -5.67 7.36 -3.90
N ARG A 186 -4.90 8.09 -3.07
CA ARG A 186 -3.76 8.88 -3.52
C ARG A 186 -2.51 8.50 -2.74
N LEU A 187 -1.46 8.11 -3.45
CA LEU A 187 -0.13 7.91 -2.90
C LEU A 187 0.52 9.25 -2.58
N ARG A 188 1.11 9.32 -1.39
CA ARG A 188 1.87 10.45 -0.91
C ARG A 188 3.12 9.95 -0.17
N SER A 189 4.15 10.76 -0.22
CA SER A 189 5.46 10.46 0.36
C SER A 189 5.79 11.49 1.43
N THR A 190 6.15 11.06 2.64
CA THR A 190 6.66 11.98 3.68
C THR A 190 8.11 12.41 3.44
N ALA A 191 8.84 11.65 2.62
CA ALA A 191 10.18 11.93 2.16
C ALA A 191 10.35 11.35 0.74
N PRO A 192 11.29 11.84 -0.09
CA PRO A 192 11.49 11.31 -1.45
C PRO A 192 11.61 9.78 -1.47
N GLY A 193 10.80 9.13 -2.30
CA GLY A 193 10.75 7.67 -2.46
C GLY A 193 10.12 6.89 -1.31
N ALA A 194 9.54 7.56 -0.30
CA ALA A 194 8.97 6.86 0.84
C ALA A 194 7.71 6.06 0.47
N ASN A 195 6.85 6.64 -0.38
CA ASN A 195 5.55 6.10 -0.81
C ASN A 195 4.78 5.46 0.35
N ASN A 196 4.70 6.19 1.47
CA ASN A 196 4.33 5.64 2.76
C ASN A 196 2.99 6.18 3.29
N ARG A 197 2.26 6.93 2.47
CA ARG A 197 0.91 7.42 2.74
C ARG A 197 0.01 7.06 1.59
N LEU A 198 -1.16 6.54 1.93
CA LEU A 198 -2.22 6.26 0.98
C LEU A 198 -3.50 6.92 1.49
N ASP A 199 -3.76 8.11 0.97
CA ASP A 199 -4.89 8.95 1.36
C ASP A 199 -6.15 8.43 0.67
N ILE A 200 -7.25 8.33 1.41
CA ILE A 200 -8.54 7.92 0.86
C ILE A 200 -9.21 9.16 0.29
N GLN A 201 -9.46 9.19 -1.01
CA GLN A 201 -10.21 10.29 -1.65
C GLN A 201 -11.70 9.98 -1.74
N ALA A 202 -12.06 8.74 -2.04
CA ALA A 202 -13.45 8.29 -2.09
C ALA A 202 -13.55 6.79 -1.82
N ILE A 203 -14.64 6.37 -1.17
CA ILE A 203 -15.09 4.99 -1.07
C ILE A 203 -16.53 4.96 -1.56
N VAL A 204 -16.82 4.04 -2.47
CA VAL A 204 -18.10 3.90 -3.14
C VAL A 204 -18.52 2.43 -3.11
N SER A 205 -19.77 2.15 -2.77
CA SER A 205 -20.38 0.84 -3.03
C SER A 205 -21.11 0.86 -4.37
N TRP A 206 -21.00 -0.24 -5.10
CA TRP A 206 -21.61 -0.44 -6.40
C TRP A 206 -22.33 -1.78 -6.40
N ASP A 207 -23.63 -1.81 -6.62
CA ASP A 207 -24.36 -3.06 -6.83
C ASP A 207 -24.29 -3.46 -8.30
N ARG A 208 -23.75 -4.64 -8.59
CA ARG A 208 -23.78 -5.20 -9.94
C ARG A 208 -25.21 -5.61 -10.30
N GLU A 209 -25.79 -4.99 -11.33
CA GLU A 209 -26.89 -5.63 -12.06
C GLU A 209 -26.37 -6.90 -12.78
N GLU A 210 -27.19 -7.95 -12.82
CA GLU A 210 -26.82 -9.24 -13.39
C GLU A 210 -26.31 -9.09 -14.84
N GLY A 211 -25.06 -9.51 -15.09
CA GLY A 211 -24.51 -9.63 -16.45
C GLY A 211 -23.53 -8.54 -16.91
N GLN A 212 -23.39 -7.42 -16.21
CA GLN A 212 -22.42 -6.39 -16.62
C GLN A 212 -21.04 -6.56 -15.94
N ALA A 213 -20.06 -7.01 -16.72
CA ALA A 213 -18.65 -6.94 -16.32
C ALA A 213 -18.11 -5.54 -16.58
N LEU A 214 -18.26 -4.63 -15.62
CA LEU A 214 -17.62 -3.32 -15.72
C LEU A 214 -16.08 -3.50 -15.73
N PRO A 215 -15.36 -2.87 -16.67
CA PRO A 215 -13.91 -2.85 -16.64
C PRO A 215 -13.45 -2.28 -15.29
N MET A 216 -12.30 -2.78 -14.81
CA MET A 216 -11.53 -2.07 -13.79
C MET A 216 -11.39 -0.62 -14.24
N MET A 217 -11.74 0.35 -13.38
CA MET A 217 -11.77 1.78 -13.76
C MET A 217 -10.57 2.09 -14.65
N GLY A 218 -10.84 2.22 -15.95
CA GLY A 218 -9.83 2.29 -17.00
C GLY A 218 -9.55 3.75 -17.31
N GLU A 219 -8.50 4.04 -18.08
CA GLU A 219 -8.11 5.40 -18.46
C GLU A 219 -9.23 6.29 -19.06
N ARG A 220 -10.41 5.74 -19.38
CA ARG A 220 -11.60 6.50 -19.81
C ARG A 220 -12.45 7.05 -18.67
N ASP A 221 -12.30 6.55 -17.44
CA ASP A 221 -12.96 7.08 -16.24
C ASP A 221 -12.12 8.20 -15.58
N LEU A 222 -11.16 8.77 -16.33
CA LEU A 222 -10.18 9.77 -15.86
C LEU A 222 -10.74 11.20 -15.75
N GLN A 223 -12.04 11.42 -15.91
CA GLN A 223 -12.63 12.74 -15.70
C GLN A 223 -13.34 12.83 -14.33
N PRO A 224 -13.06 13.87 -13.52
CA PRO A 224 -13.64 13.99 -12.18
C PRO A 224 -15.17 14.20 -12.17
N ASP A 225 -15.76 14.54 -13.32
CA ASP A 225 -17.09 15.16 -13.39
C ASP A 225 -18.09 14.41 -14.29
N GLU A 226 -17.70 13.33 -14.96
CA GLU A 226 -18.59 12.56 -15.82
C GLU A 226 -18.66 11.08 -15.37
N GLU A 227 -19.90 10.64 -15.17
CA GLU A 227 -20.34 9.23 -15.14
C GLU A 227 -20.09 8.46 -13.84
N ALA A 228 -20.94 8.76 -12.84
CA ALA A 228 -21.76 7.67 -12.32
C ALA A 228 -22.40 6.99 -13.54
N ALA A 229 -21.89 5.81 -13.95
CA ALA A 229 -22.44 5.12 -15.11
C ALA A 229 -23.96 5.02 -14.92
N GLU A 230 -24.71 5.49 -15.91
CA GLU A 230 -26.18 5.51 -15.89
C GLU A 230 -26.70 4.11 -15.49
N GLY A 231 -27.34 4.03 -14.32
CA GLY A 231 -28.00 2.80 -13.84
C GLY A 231 -27.56 2.26 -12.48
N ALA A 232 -26.51 2.78 -11.84
CA ALA A 232 -26.12 2.31 -10.50
C ALA A 232 -26.39 3.32 -9.38
N GLU A 233 -27.00 2.86 -8.29
CA GLU A 233 -27.13 3.63 -7.04
C GLU A 233 -25.76 3.81 -6.38
N LEU A 234 -25.06 4.90 -6.74
CA LEU A 234 -23.73 5.21 -6.24
C LEU A 234 -23.80 5.79 -4.82
N GLN A 235 -23.51 4.99 -3.79
CA GLN A 235 -23.44 5.49 -2.41
C GLN A 235 -22.00 5.87 -2.02
N GLN A 236 -21.75 7.17 -1.80
CA GLN A 236 -20.45 7.67 -1.35
C GLN A 236 -20.35 7.69 0.18
N HIS A 237 -19.28 7.12 0.73
CA HIS A 237 -19.03 7.12 2.17
C HIS A 237 -18.11 8.28 2.60
N ARG A 238 -18.55 9.08 3.60
CA ARG A 238 -17.77 10.20 4.18
C ARG A 238 -17.01 9.85 5.47
N ARG A 239 -17.26 8.68 6.06
CA ARG A 239 -16.63 8.22 7.31
C ARG A 239 -15.52 7.21 7.02
N GLY A 240 -14.54 7.12 7.92
CA GLY A 240 -13.41 6.22 7.73
C GLY A 240 -12.49 6.69 6.61
N MET A 241 -12.16 7.97 6.57
CA MET A 241 -11.26 8.54 5.56
C MET A 241 -9.80 8.62 6.04
N SER A 242 -9.49 8.02 7.19
CA SER A 242 -8.15 8.02 7.78
C SER A 242 -7.12 7.40 6.83
N THR A 243 -6.10 8.17 6.48
CA THR A 243 -4.97 7.78 5.65
C THR A 243 -4.33 6.48 6.13
N TYR A 244 -3.94 5.62 5.19
CA TYR A 244 -3.13 4.47 5.52
C TYR A 244 -1.65 4.83 5.59
N VAL A 245 -0.96 4.30 6.59
CA VAL A 245 0.49 4.40 6.76
C VAL A 245 1.14 3.08 6.37
N PHE A 246 2.16 3.16 5.52
CA PHE A 246 2.91 1.98 5.11
C PHE A 246 3.81 1.46 6.23
N VAL A 247 3.76 0.15 6.46
CA VAL A 247 4.62 -0.58 7.40
C VAL A 247 5.34 -1.71 6.65
N PRO A 248 6.68 -1.67 6.51
CA PRO A 248 7.44 -2.77 5.92
C PRO A 248 7.25 -4.07 6.71
N PHE A 249 7.27 -5.22 6.04
CA PHE A 249 7.10 -6.52 6.70
C PHE A 249 8.12 -6.77 7.82
N GLU A 250 9.35 -6.30 7.64
CA GLU A 250 10.43 -6.41 8.63
C GLU A 250 10.12 -5.66 9.95
N GLN A 251 9.26 -4.64 9.90
CA GLN A 251 8.93 -3.77 11.03
C GLN A 251 7.58 -4.10 11.67
N VAL A 252 6.85 -5.09 11.14
CA VAL A 252 5.48 -5.41 11.56
C VAL A 252 5.34 -5.63 13.07
N HIS A 253 6.32 -6.27 13.72
CA HIS A 253 6.24 -6.59 15.16
C HIS A 253 6.62 -5.40 16.06
N THR A 254 7.49 -4.53 15.58
CA THR A 254 8.06 -3.42 16.35
C THR A 254 7.35 -2.08 16.09
N HIS A 255 6.47 -2.03 15.08
CA HIS A 255 5.79 -0.79 14.70
C HIS A 255 4.83 -0.29 15.79
N MET A 256 4.82 1.02 16.04
CA MET A 256 3.98 1.67 17.06
C MET A 256 2.46 1.49 16.86
N LEU A 257 2.03 1.09 15.66
CA LEU A 257 0.62 0.78 15.40
C LEU A 257 0.12 -0.44 16.18
N ASN A 258 1.01 -1.25 16.76
CA ASN A 258 0.66 -2.34 17.66
C ASN A 258 0.37 -1.88 19.10
N LEU A 259 0.70 -0.63 19.47
CA LEU A 259 0.47 -0.13 20.83
C LEU A 259 -1.03 -0.13 21.15
N PRO A 260 -1.46 -0.53 22.35
CA PRO A 260 -2.87 -0.52 22.72
C PRO A 260 -3.41 0.91 22.83
N VAL A 261 -4.73 1.04 22.89
CA VAL A 261 -5.41 2.35 23.05
C VAL A 261 -4.94 3.10 24.30
N SER A 262 -4.62 2.39 25.38
CA SER A 262 -4.12 2.98 26.63
C SER A 262 -2.76 3.68 26.49
N GLN A 263 -2.00 3.37 25.43
CA GLN A 263 -0.71 3.99 25.13
C GLN A 263 -0.75 4.89 23.90
N MET A 264 -1.79 4.77 23.06
CA MET A 264 -2.00 5.58 21.87
C MET A 264 -3.49 5.62 21.52
N ASP A 265 -4.17 6.64 22.02
CA ASP A 265 -5.60 6.90 21.85
C ASP A 265 -5.94 7.50 20.48
N MET A 266 -5.07 8.37 19.96
CA MET A 266 -5.11 8.94 18.62
C MET A 266 -3.85 8.60 17.83
N PHE A 267 -4.02 8.27 16.55
CA PHE A 267 -2.91 8.15 15.60
C PHE A 267 -3.08 9.16 14.47
N ILE A 268 -2.14 10.09 14.36
CA ILE A 268 -2.12 11.10 13.30
C ILE A 268 -1.16 10.60 12.22
N PRO A 269 -1.65 10.25 11.04
CA PRO A 269 -0.82 9.63 10.01
C PRO A 269 0.23 10.61 9.45
N GLY A 270 0.03 11.94 9.53
CA GLY A 270 0.94 12.93 8.95
C GLY A 270 0.88 13.00 7.42
#